data_AF-A0A210QTQ2-F1
#
_entry.id   AF-A0A210QTQ2-F1
#
_cell.length_a   1.000
_cell.length_b   1.000
_cell.length_c   1.000
_cell.angle_alpha   90.00
_cell.angle_beta   90.00
_cell.angle_gamma   90.00
#
_symmetry.space_group_name_H-M   'P 1'
#
loop_
_entity.id
_entity.type
_entity.pdbx_description
1 polymer ?
#
loop_
_entity_poly.entity_id
_entity_poly.type
_entity_poly.pdbx_seq_one_letter_code
_entity_poly.pdbx_strand_id
1 'polypeptide(L)'
;MAVNVIGLVVIAVFYLIILIIGIVAGRKSTKSNDAEELFVANRSFGLFVASFTTAATMVGGGYINGTAEAMGRDGMIWAIGPIGYNIGMAIAGIVIAPKVRSMEYSTIFDPFQQKYGNRMGGLLFFPELLGDLFWEAAILGALGTTLSIVLGLDMTMSVIVSACVAVVYTFFGGLYAVAYTDVIQLFFMGIGLVLAIPFAAMNPAVDLSRVQDTWTGHLEPQLIGLYLDTICMLIMGGMPWQALYQRVLACKSPALARNACLLAALISLLLAVPPAAVGVIGSATDWNATEYPGNIPLEYERWTHIFPMVLQYLCPMAVSIVGIGAVSAAVMSSADSCVLATGSVFANNIYKNIFRPKATQREIVWVLRLTIVVVGTVGAVIALTVGSVYGLFILCADLMYVVQFPQLICVLWVKCANTYGSLTGFVIGLFLRVAGGEPFLKIDPWIKYPMHHEEYGQLFPFKTFAMLCSLFAIIGVSYVTERLFTQGTLSKKFDIFRCYSEEKGMEKKGDTEIERKEPLMTNIDPDFFENGHLELRSRNQDKNC
;
A
#
# COMPACT_ATOMS: atom_id res chain seq x y z
N MET A 1 -22.17 -15.98 22.02
CA MET A 1 -22.72 -14.66 22.40
C MET A 1 -23.97 -14.39 21.59
N ALA A 2 -24.98 -13.73 22.16
CA ALA A 2 -26.12 -13.25 21.38
C ALA A 2 -25.67 -12.12 20.44
N VAL A 3 -26.18 -12.10 19.20
CA VAL A 3 -25.80 -11.09 18.22
C VAL A 3 -26.28 -9.71 18.68
N ASN A 4 -25.40 -8.71 18.66
CA ASN A 4 -25.78 -7.32 18.95
C ASN A 4 -26.57 -6.74 17.77
N VAL A 5 -27.90 -6.86 17.83
CA VAL A 5 -28.82 -6.47 16.75
C VAL A 5 -28.72 -4.98 16.43
N ILE A 6 -28.56 -4.12 17.45
CA ILE A 6 -28.44 -2.67 17.25
C ILE A 6 -27.15 -2.36 16.49
N GLY A 7 -26.03 -2.96 16.90
CA GLY A 7 -24.75 -2.80 16.23
C GLY A 7 -24.78 -3.32 14.79
N LEU A 8 -25.43 -4.46 14.54
CA LEU A 8 -25.63 -4.98 13.19
C LEU A 8 -26.40 -4.01 12.29
N VAL A 9 -27.50 -3.43 12.79
CA VAL A 9 -28.29 -2.44 12.03
C VAL A 9 -27.45 -1.21 11.71
N VAL A 10 -26.68 -0.69 12.67
CA VAL A 10 -25.83 0.48 12.45
C VAL A 10 -24.76 0.19 11.39
N ILE A 11 -24.11 -0.97 11.44
CA ILE A 11 -23.12 -1.34 10.42
C ILE A 11 -23.76 -1.56 9.05
N ALA A 12 -24.92 -2.21 8.98
CA ALA A 12 -25.65 -2.38 7.73
C ALA A 12 -26.02 -1.03 7.10
N VAL A 13 -26.48 -0.08 7.90
CA VAL A 13 -26.75 1.29 7.46
C VAL A 13 -25.47 1.99 7.00
N PHE A 14 -24.37 1.87 7.74
CA PHE A 14 -23.08 2.42 7.34
C PHE A 14 -22.62 1.84 5.98
N TYR A 15 -22.68 0.53 5.79
CA TYR A 15 -22.30 -0.13 4.53
C TYR A 15 -23.20 0.31 3.39
N LEU A 16 -24.50 0.46 3.63
CA LEU A 16 -25.44 0.96 2.64
C LEU A 16 -25.13 2.41 2.24
N ILE A 17 -24.77 3.28 3.19
CA ILE A 17 -24.36 4.66 2.91
C ILE A 17 -23.11 4.67 2.03
N ILE A 18 -22.08 3.91 2.38
CA ILE A 18 -20.84 3.83 1.59
C ILE A 18 -21.13 3.29 0.19
N LEU A 19 -21.94 2.23 0.07
CA LEU A 19 -22.34 1.66 -1.20
C LEU A 19 -23.11 2.69 -2.08
N ILE A 20 -24.08 3.40 -1.51
CA ILE A 20 -24.84 4.44 -2.22
C ILE A 20 -23.90 5.54 -2.70
N ILE A 21 -23.00 6.02 -1.85
CA ILE A 21 -22.07 7.09 -2.20
C ILE A 21 -21.12 6.64 -3.30
N GLY A 22 -20.55 5.44 -3.18
CA GLY A 22 -19.70 4.86 -4.21
C GLY A 22 -20.42 4.73 -5.55
N ILE A 23 -21.66 4.23 -5.56
CA ILE A 23 -22.47 4.15 -6.78
C ILE A 23 -22.76 5.54 -7.36
N VAL A 24 -23.14 6.52 -6.54
CA VAL A 24 -23.45 7.89 -6.98
C VAL A 24 -22.21 8.60 -7.52
N ALA A 25 -21.07 8.50 -6.84
CA ALA A 25 -19.79 9.02 -7.32
C ALA A 25 -19.36 8.33 -8.62
N GLY A 26 -19.55 7.01 -8.70
CA GLY A 26 -19.29 6.19 -9.89
C GLY A 26 -20.19 6.50 -11.09
N ARG A 27 -21.34 7.17 -10.90
CA ARG A 27 -22.16 7.69 -12.03
C ARG A 27 -21.45 8.76 -12.84
N LYS A 28 -20.46 9.43 -12.25
CA LYS A 28 -19.57 10.34 -12.98
C LYS A 28 -18.69 9.53 -13.94
N SER A 29 -18.13 8.42 -13.44
CA SER A 29 -17.23 7.50 -14.17
C SER A 29 -17.88 6.66 -15.27
N THR A 30 -19.21 6.46 -15.25
CA THR A 30 -19.90 5.50 -16.15
C THR A 30 -20.47 6.15 -17.41
N LYS A 31 -20.42 7.48 -17.53
CA LYS A 31 -20.90 8.19 -18.73
C LYS A 31 -19.94 8.09 -19.91
N SER A 32 -18.68 7.78 -19.65
CA SER A 32 -17.69 7.44 -20.67
C SER A 32 -17.19 6.03 -20.36
N ASN A 33 -17.21 5.09 -21.33
CA ASN A 33 -16.55 3.78 -21.14
C ASN A 33 -15.02 3.94 -21.24
N ASP A 34 -14.47 4.95 -20.59
CA ASP A 34 -13.08 5.36 -20.72
C ASP A 34 -12.26 4.77 -19.57
N ALA A 35 -11.22 4.01 -19.91
CA ALA A 35 -10.34 3.43 -18.93
C ALA A 35 -9.55 4.51 -18.18
N GLU A 36 -9.27 5.66 -18.80
CA GLU A 36 -8.61 6.79 -18.11
C GLU A 36 -9.46 7.29 -16.93
N GLU A 37 -10.79 7.30 -17.09
CA GLU A 37 -11.69 7.72 -16.02
C GLU A 37 -11.72 6.73 -14.85
N LEU A 38 -11.72 5.42 -15.13
CA LEU A 38 -11.68 4.40 -14.08
C LEU A 38 -10.32 4.30 -13.38
N PHE A 39 -9.21 4.51 -14.09
CA PHE A 39 -7.86 4.34 -13.55
C PHE A 39 -7.34 5.57 -12.82
N VAL A 40 -7.55 6.77 -13.36
CA VAL A 40 -6.96 8.03 -12.87
C VAL A 40 -7.97 9.16 -12.67
N ALA A 41 -9.28 8.87 -12.72
CA ALA A 41 -10.34 9.83 -12.44
C ALA A 41 -10.20 11.15 -13.23
N ASN A 42 -9.83 11.03 -14.52
CA ASN A 42 -9.58 12.15 -15.44
C ASN A 42 -8.61 13.21 -14.88
N ARG A 43 -7.70 12.79 -14.00
CA ARG A 43 -6.68 13.65 -13.36
C ARG A 43 -7.26 14.89 -12.70
N SER A 44 -8.46 14.74 -12.16
CA SER A 44 -9.31 15.85 -11.72
C SER A 44 -9.23 16.16 -10.23
N PHE A 45 -8.46 15.38 -9.46
CA PHE A 45 -8.43 15.52 -8.00
C PHE A 45 -7.82 16.85 -7.57
N GLY A 46 -8.56 17.56 -6.72
CA GLY A 46 -8.06 18.69 -5.95
C GLY A 46 -7.32 18.21 -4.70
N LEU A 47 -6.64 19.14 -4.02
CA LEU A 47 -5.80 18.83 -2.84
C LEU A 47 -6.59 18.06 -1.76
N PHE A 48 -7.79 18.53 -1.42
CA PHE A 48 -8.62 17.93 -0.38
C PHE A 48 -8.94 16.45 -0.66
N VAL A 49 -9.51 16.15 -1.84
CA VAL A 49 -9.86 14.77 -2.19
C VAL A 49 -8.60 13.92 -2.23
N ALA A 50 -7.54 14.38 -2.91
CA ALA A 50 -6.29 13.64 -3.06
C ALA A 50 -5.62 13.32 -1.71
N SER A 51 -5.55 14.28 -0.78
CA SER A 51 -4.96 14.03 0.55
C SER A 51 -5.77 13.04 1.37
N PHE A 52 -7.09 13.17 1.38
CA PHE A 52 -7.96 12.33 2.20
C PHE A 52 -8.01 10.89 1.68
N THR A 53 -8.16 10.69 0.37
CA THR A 53 -8.11 9.32 -0.21
C THR A 53 -6.73 8.70 -0.04
N THR A 54 -5.64 9.45 -0.20
CA THR A 54 -4.29 8.93 0.02
C THR A 54 -4.08 8.54 1.49
N ALA A 55 -4.55 9.36 2.44
CA ALA A 55 -4.50 9.03 3.86
C ALA A 55 -5.35 7.78 4.19
N ALA A 56 -6.58 7.70 3.68
CA ALA A 56 -7.49 6.58 3.92
C ALA A 56 -6.92 5.26 3.38
N THR A 57 -6.24 5.31 2.23
CA THR A 57 -5.59 4.13 1.64
C THR A 57 -4.49 3.59 2.56
N MET A 58 -3.71 4.47 3.19
CA MET A 58 -2.59 4.09 4.06
C MET A 58 -3.03 3.70 5.47
N VAL A 59 -4.12 4.28 5.97
CA VAL A 59 -4.69 3.97 7.30
C VAL A 59 -5.67 2.82 7.19
N GLY A 60 -5.15 1.59 7.15
CA GLY A 60 -5.95 0.36 7.12
C GLY A 60 -6.16 -0.30 8.49
N GLY A 61 -6.89 -1.42 8.52
CA GLY A 61 -7.12 -2.18 9.75
C GLY A 61 -5.83 -2.66 10.44
N GLY A 62 -4.81 -3.05 9.66
CA GLY A 62 -3.49 -3.40 10.20
C GLY A 62 -2.76 -2.21 10.83
N TYR A 63 -2.96 -1.01 10.29
CA TYR A 63 -2.41 0.23 10.87
C TYR A 63 -3.05 0.53 12.22
N ILE A 64 -4.37 0.39 12.35
CA ILE A 64 -5.09 0.63 13.61
C ILE A 64 -4.79 -0.46 14.64
N ASN A 65 -5.07 -1.71 14.30
CA ASN A 65 -4.95 -2.83 15.24
C ASN A 65 -3.49 -3.10 15.61
N GLY A 66 -2.58 -3.07 14.63
CA GLY A 66 -1.15 -3.27 14.88
C GLY A 66 -0.52 -2.16 15.72
N THR A 67 -0.96 -0.91 15.56
CA THR A 67 -0.51 0.19 16.44
C THR A 67 -0.98 -0.02 17.87
N ALA A 68 -2.24 -0.40 18.06
CA ALA A 68 -2.77 -0.67 19.40
C ALA A 68 -2.08 -1.88 20.07
N GLU A 69 -1.83 -2.95 19.31
CA GLU A 69 -1.08 -4.13 19.76
C GLU A 69 0.33 -3.73 20.23
N ALA A 70 1.10 -3.08 19.35
CA ALA A 70 2.48 -2.69 19.65
C ALA A 70 2.56 -1.73 20.85
N MET A 71 1.68 -0.73 20.91
CA MET A 71 1.63 0.22 22.03
C MET A 71 1.21 -0.41 23.34
N GLY A 72 0.29 -1.38 23.30
CA GLY A 72 -0.21 -2.04 24.52
C GLY A 72 0.79 -3.04 25.11
N ARG A 73 1.56 -3.69 24.26
CA ARG A 73 2.44 -4.78 24.68
C ARG A 73 3.91 -4.40 24.77
N ASP A 74 4.45 -3.84 23.70
CA ASP A 74 5.89 -3.66 23.52
C ASP A 74 6.31 -2.19 23.72
N GLY A 75 5.33 -1.27 23.71
CA GLY A 75 5.48 0.16 23.96
C GLY A 75 5.76 0.98 22.70
N MET A 76 5.84 2.30 22.87
CA MET A 76 5.95 3.27 21.77
C MET A 76 7.15 3.03 20.86
N ILE A 77 8.27 2.55 21.40
CA ILE A 77 9.46 2.25 20.60
C ILE A 77 9.17 1.24 19.49
N TRP A 78 8.29 0.26 19.73
CA TRP A 78 7.91 -0.80 18.78
C TRP A 78 6.68 -0.47 17.93
N ALA A 79 5.97 0.64 18.22
CA ALA A 79 4.89 1.16 17.39
C ALA A 79 5.41 1.88 16.12
N ILE A 80 6.35 1.24 15.42
CA ILE A 80 7.09 1.80 14.27
C ILE A 80 6.26 1.87 12.98
N GLY A 81 5.15 1.12 12.89
CA GLY A 81 4.27 1.08 11.72
C GLY A 81 3.86 2.47 11.23
N PRO A 82 3.14 3.26 12.05
CA PRO A 82 2.79 4.63 11.74
C PRO A 82 3.97 5.50 11.35
N ILE A 83 5.04 5.48 12.14
CA ILE A 83 6.20 6.35 11.91
C ILE A 83 6.84 6.03 10.55
N GLY A 84 7.06 4.74 10.28
CA GLY A 84 7.67 4.26 9.04
C GLY A 84 6.87 4.64 7.80
N TYR A 85 5.57 4.33 7.78
CA TYR A 85 4.72 4.65 6.63
C TYR A 85 4.56 6.15 6.39
N ASN A 86 4.46 6.95 7.45
CA ASN A 86 4.34 8.41 7.31
C ASN A 86 5.62 9.03 6.74
N ILE A 87 6.79 8.61 7.22
CA ILE A 87 8.08 9.03 6.65
C ILE A 87 8.19 8.56 5.19
N GLY A 88 7.84 7.30 4.92
CA GLY A 88 7.84 6.71 3.59
C GLY A 88 6.98 7.50 2.60
N MET A 89 5.73 7.76 2.96
CA MET A 89 4.78 8.55 2.16
C MET A 89 5.23 10.01 2.00
N ALA A 90 5.80 10.64 3.03
CA ALA A 90 6.32 12.00 2.92
C ALA A 90 7.50 12.09 1.93
N ILE A 91 8.45 11.16 2.01
CA ILE A 91 9.59 11.06 1.08
C ILE A 91 9.08 10.76 -0.33
N ALA A 92 8.17 9.79 -0.49
CA ALA A 92 7.54 9.46 -1.76
C ALA A 92 6.84 10.69 -2.36
N GLY A 93 6.13 11.47 -1.52
CA GLY A 93 5.46 12.71 -1.90
C GLY A 93 6.40 13.83 -2.35
N ILE A 94 7.56 13.97 -1.73
CA ILE A 94 8.53 15.02 -2.08
C ILE A 94 9.30 14.64 -3.35
N VAL A 95 9.78 13.40 -3.42
CA VAL A 95 10.79 12.99 -4.41
C VAL A 95 10.17 12.27 -5.60
N ILE A 96 9.21 11.38 -5.36
CA ILE A 96 8.73 10.42 -6.37
C ILE A 96 7.44 10.93 -7.04
N ALA A 97 6.48 11.40 -6.25
CA ALA A 97 5.16 11.79 -6.72
C ALA A 97 5.17 12.89 -7.79
N PRO A 98 5.97 13.97 -7.68
CA PRO A 98 6.01 15.02 -8.70
C PRO A 98 6.51 14.49 -10.04
N LYS A 99 7.55 13.65 -9.99
CA LYS A 99 8.17 13.04 -11.16
C LYS A 99 7.25 12.04 -11.84
N VAL A 100 6.62 11.16 -11.07
CA VAL A 100 5.63 10.22 -11.60
C VAL A 100 4.46 10.97 -12.22
N ARG A 101 3.96 12.01 -11.56
CA ARG A 101 2.85 12.80 -12.09
C ARG A 101 3.20 13.57 -13.36
N SER A 102 4.42 14.08 -13.49
CA SER A 102 4.84 14.83 -14.69
C SER A 102 4.97 13.97 -15.94
N MET A 103 5.06 12.64 -15.79
CA MET A 103 5.19 11.70 -16.93
C MET A 103 3.85 11.24 -17.51
N GLU A 104 2.72 11.69 -16.96
CA GLU A 104 1.36 11.42 -17.46
C GLU A 104 1.05 9.92 -17.68
N TYR A 105 1.59 9.08 -16.80
CA TYR A 105 1.30 7.65 -16.80
C TYR A 105 -0.13 7.34 -16.34
N SER A 106 -0.57 6.12 -16.64
CA SER A 106 -1.83 5.54 -16.14
C SER A 106 -1.58 4.70 -14.89
N THR A 107 -0.41 4.06 -14.80
CA THR A 107 0.00 3.28 -13.63
C THR A 107 1.48 3.49 -13.31
N ILE A 108 1.93 3.12 -12.10
CA ILE A 108 3.35 3.15 -11.75
C ILE A 108 4.17 2.12 -12.54
N PHE A 109 3.52 1.15 -13.19
CA PHE A 109 4.18 0.11 -14.00
C PHE A 109 4.50 0.55 -15.42
N ASP A 110 3.90 1.64 -15.91
CA ASP A 110 4.25 2.22 -17.21
C ASP A 110 5.76 2.52 -17.35
N PRO A 111 6.43 3.19 -16.41
CA PRO A 111 7.88 3.43 -16.51
C PRO A 111 8.70 2.14 -16.39
N PHE A 112 8.23 1.13 -15.65
CA PHE A 112 8.89 -0.18 -15.57
C PHE A 112 8.86 -0.88 -16.93
N GLN A 113 7.71 -0.88 -17.60
CA GLN A 113 7.56 -1.50 -18.92
C GLN A 113 8.26 -0.72 -20.02
N GLN A 114 8.27 0.61 -19.95
CA GLN A 114 9.01 1.45 -20.88
C GLN A 114 10.53 1.19 -20.80
N LYS A 115 11.06 1.02 -19.57
CA LYS A 115 12.49 0.84 -19.34
C LYS A 115 12.98 -0.59 -19.47
N TYR A 116 12.28 -1.54 -18.83
CA TYR A 116 12.70 -2.95 -18.78
C TYR A 116 11.96 -3.85 -19.79
N GLY A 117 10.99 -3.31 -20.51
CA GLY A 117 10.16 -4.05 -21.46
C GLY A 117 8.98 -4.77 -20.80
N ASN A 118 7.98 -5.11 -21.63
CA ASN A 118 6.69 -5.63 -21.13
C ASN A 118 6.82 -6.95 -20.36
N ARG A 119 7.75 -7.84 -20.76
CA ARG A 119 7.98 -9.12 -20.09
C ARG A 119 8.50 -8.94 -18.67
N MET A 120 9.50 -8.08 -18.48
CA MET A 120 10.06 -7.83 -17.16
C MET A 120 9.10 -7.03 -16.28
N GLY A 121 8.40 -6.04 -16.84
CA GLY A 121 7.33 -5.36 -16.12
C GLY A 121 6.20 -6.32 -15.69
N GLY A 122 5.90 -7.33 -16.49
CA GLY A 122 4.98 -8.41 -16.11
C GLY A 122 5.52 -9.32 -15.01
N LEU A 123 6.82 -9.60 -14.98
CA LEU A 123 7.44 -10.34 -13.88
C LEU A 123 7.38 -9.54 -12.56
N LEU A 124 7.64 -8.24 -12.63
CA LEU A 124 7.60 -7.33 -11.47
C LEU A 124 6.17 -7.05 -10.97
N PHE A 125 5.15 -7.45 -11.71
CA PHE A 125 3.76 -7.39 -11.25
C PHE A 125 3.43 -8.49 -10.24
N PHE A 126 4.12 -9.64 -10.28
CA PHE A 126 3.84 -10.73 -9.34
C PHE A 126 4.10 -10.35 -7.87
N PRO A 127 5.24 -9.72 -7.51
CA PRO A 127 5.43 -9.21 -6.16
C PRO A 127 4.32 -8.25 -5.74
N GLU A 128 3.95 -7.30 -6.61
CA GLU A 128 2.89 -6.31 -6.34
C GLU A 128 1.55 -7.01 -6.06
N LEU A 129 1.15 -7.93 -6.94
CA LEU A 129 -0.08 -8.71 -6.79
C LEU A 129 -0.10 -9.49 -5.46
N LEU A 130 1.01 -10.14 -5.10
CA LEU A 130 1.11 -10.86 -3.83
C LEU A 130 1.06 -9.91 -2.64
N GLY A 131 1.72 -8.74 -2.76
CA GLY A 131 1.67 -7.68 -1.76
C GLY A 131 0.24 -7.21 -1.50
N ASP A 132 -0.48 -6.84 -2.56
CA ASP A 132 -1.88 -6.42 -2.48
C ASP A 132 -2.78 -7.52 -1.90
N LEU A 133 -2.62 -8.79 -2.32
CA LEU A 133 -3.41 -9.91 -1.80
C LEU A 133 -3.17 -10.17 -0.31
N PHE A 134 -1.91 -10.12 0.13
CA PHE A 134 -1.56 -10.32 1.54
C PHE A 134 -2.03 -9.16 2.41
N TRP A 135 -1.90 -7.93 1.91
CA TRP A 135 -2.40 -6.74 2.62
C TRP A 135 -3.92 -6.77 2.72
N GLU A 136 -4.63 -7.02 1.62
CA GLU A 136 -6.08 -7.17 1.58
C GLU A 136 -6.57 -8.26 2.54
N ALA A 137 -5.90 -9.42 2.54
CA ALA A 137 -6.25 -10.49 3.44
C ALA A 137 -6.04 -10.12 4.92
N ALA A 138 -4.94 -9.42 5.24
CA ALA A 138 -4.65 -8.96 6.59
C ALA A 138 -5.74 -8.00 7.10
N ILE A 139 -6.10 -6.98 6.31
CA ILE A 139 -7.11 -5.98 6.73
C ILE A 139 -8.51 -6.60 6.83
N LEU A 140 -8.89 -7.51 5.93
CA LEU A 140 -10.18 -8.20 5.99
C LEU A 140 -10.26 -9.13 7.20
N GLY A 141 -9.18 -9.87 7.50
CA GLY A 141 -9.09 -10.69 8.71
C GLY A 141 -9.22 -9.86 9.98
N ALA A 142 -8.54 -8.71 10.04
CA ALA A 142 -8.60 -7.77 11.16
C ALA A 142 -10.04 -7.25 11.40
N LEU A 143 -10.77 -6.92 10.33
CA LEU A 143 -12.17 -6.53 10.39
C LEU A 143 -13.08 -7.67 10.84
N GLY A 144 -12.88 -8.86 10.28
CA GLY A 144 -13.63 -10.07 10.64
C GLY A 144 -13.55 -10.35 12.14
N THR A 145 -12.35 -10.26 12.72
CA THR A 145 -12.17 -10.43 14.16
C THR A 145 -12.84 -9.32 14.96
N THR A 146 -12.74 -8.07 14.52
CA THR A 146 -13.36 -6.92 15.20
C THR A 146 -14.88 -7.07 15.26
N LEU A 147 -15.51 -7.40 14.12
CA LEU A 147 -16.94 -7.65 14.03
C LEU A 147 -17.38 -8.85 14.87
N SER A 148 -16.58 -9.91 14.89
CA SER A 148 -16.88 -11.10 15.68
C SER A 148 -16.84 -10.84 17.18
N ILE A 149 -15.82 -10.11 17.67
CA ILE A 149 -15.67 -9.79 19.09
C ILE A 149 -16.79 -8.86 19.57
N VAL A 150 -17.10 -7.81 18.80
CA VAL A 150 -17.97 -6.73 19.29
C VAL A 150 -19.45 -6.96 18.95
N LEU A 151 -19.76 -7.55 17.79
CA LEU A 151 -21.15 -7.85 17.41
C LEU A 151 -21.58 -9.29 17.67
N GLY A 152 -20.64 -10.19 17.99
CA GLY A 152 -20.91 -11.62 18.11
C GLY A 152 -21.23 -12.28 16.77
N LEU A 153 -20.83 -11.66 15.65
CA LEU A 153 -21.03 -12.22 14.31
C LEU A 153 -20.03 -13.33 14.01
N ASP A 154 -20.44 -14.25 13.13
CA ASP A 154 -19.52 -15.21 12.55
C ASP A 154 -18.42 -14.48 11.75
N MET A 155 -17.16 -14.90 11.94
CA MET A 155 -16.00 -14.29 11.28
C MET A 155 -16.08 -14.45 9.77
N THR A 156 -16.54 -15.62 9.30
CA THR A 156 -16.66 -15.92 7.87
C THR A 156 -17.66 -14.97 7.21
N MET A 157 -18.85 -14.83 7.79
CA MET A 157 -19.85 -13.88 7.31
C MET A 157 -19.36 -12.43 7.34
N SER A 158 -18.64 -12.04 8.39
CA SER A 158 -18.10 -10.69 8.54
C SER A 158 -17.13 -10.36 7.40
N VAL A 159 -16.16 -11.24 7.13
CA VAL A 159 -15.19 -11.07 6.04
C VAL A 159 -15.88 -11.02 4.68
N ILE A 160 -16.78 -11.98 4.40
CA ILE A 160 -17.45 -12.09 3.09
C ILE A 160 -18.29 -10.84 2.80
N VAL A 161 -19.10 -10.38 3.76
CA VAL A 161 -19.98 -9.22 3.55
C VAL A 161 -19.15 -7.96 3.32
N SER A 162 -18.10 -7.73 4.12
CA SER A 162 -17.25 -6.55 3.96
C SER A 162 -16.50 -6.55 2.63
N ALA A 163 -15.93 -7.69 2.23
CA ALA A 163 -15.28 -7.86 0.93
C ALA A 163 -16.27 -7.63 -0.22
N CYS A 164 -17.48 -8.19 -0.15
CA CYS A 164 -18.51 -7.98 -1.17
C CYS A 164 -18.88 -6.49 -1.32
N VAL A 165 -19.06 -5.76 -0.23
CA VAL A 165 -19.40 -4.33 -0.32
C VAL A 165 -18.25 -3.55 -0.96
N ALA A 166 -17.00 -3.78 -0.53
CA ALA A 166 -15.81 -3.15 -1.10
C ALA A 166 -15.68 -3.42 -2.61
N VAL A 167 -15.83 -4.68 -3.03
CA VAL A 167 -15.77 -5.11 -4.43
C VAL A 167 -16.87 -4.46 -5.26
N VAL A 168 -18.11 -4.39 -4.77
CA VAL A 168 -19.25 -3.91 -5.54
C VAL A 168 -19.12 -2.43 -5.90
N TYR A 169 -18.86 -1.53 -4.95
CA TYR A 169 -18.78 -0.10 -5.30
C TYR A 169 -17.54 0.21 -6.14
N THR A 170 -16.45 -0.52 -5.93
CA THR A 170 -15.21 -0.38 -6.71
C THR A 170 -15.39 -0.85 -8.14
N PHE A 171 -16.06 -1.99 -8.33
CA PHE A 171 -16.40 -2.54 -9.64
C PHE A 171 -17.18 -1.55 -10.52
N PHE A 172 -18.15 -0.85 -9.92
CA PHE A 172 -18.99 0.07 -10.68
C PHE A 172 -18.36 1.44 -10.90
N GLY A 173 -17.67 1.99 -9.90
CA GLY A 173 -17.27 3.40 -9.93
C GLY A 173 -15.78 3.70 -10.05
N GLY A 174 -14.91 2.70 -10.07
CA GLY A 174 -13.46 2.89 -10.24
C GLY A 174 -12.88 3.88 -9.22
N LEU A 175 -11.82 4.61 -9.61
CA LEU A 175 -11.12 5.52 -8.71
C LEU A 175 -12.00 6.65 -8.16
N TYR A 176 -13.02 7.10 -8.90
CA TYR A 176 -13.95 8.09 -8.37
C TYR A 176 -14.76 7.56 -7.20
N ALA A 177 -15.37 6.36 -7.32
CA ALA A 177 -16.11 5.79 -6.19
C ALA A 177 -15.22 5.66 -4.98
N VAL A 178 -14.05 5.05 -5.15
CA VAL A 178 -13.07 4.84 -4.08
C VAL A 178 -12.68 6.15 -3.41
N ALA A 179 -12.27 7.18 -4.16
CA ALA A 179 -11.81 8.41 -3.54
C ALA A 179 -12.91 9.16 -2.76
N TYR A 180 -14.16 9.11 -3.20
CA TYR A 180 -15.26 9.76 -2.49
C TYR A 180 -15.74 8.95 -1.28
N THR A 181 -15.72 7.61 -1.35
CA THR A 181 -15.98 6.77 -0.16
C THR A 181 -14.88 6.95 0.87
N ASP A 182 -13.62 6.98 0.45
CA ASP A 182 -12.44 7.19 1.31
C ASP A 182 -12.55 8.46 2.15
N VAL A 183 -12.91 9.59 1.53
CA VAL A 183 -13.05 10.88 2.23
C VAL A 183 -14.03 10.74 3.40
N ILE A 184 -15.17 10.11 3.16
CA ILE A 184 -16.23 9.96 4.15
C ILE A 184 -15.84 8.93 5.21
N GLN A 185 -15.27 7.80 4.80
CA GLN A 185 -14.74 6.77 5.67
C GLN A 185 -13.68 7.34 6.62
N LEU A 186 -12.80 8.22 6.15
CA LEU A 186 -11.79 8.90 6.96
C LEU A 186 -12.41 9.76 8.07
N PHE A 187 -13.49 10.49 7.77
CA PHE A 187 -14.22 11.27 8.78
C PHE A 187 -14.87 10.38 9.83
N PHE A 188 -15.58 9.32 9.41
CA PHE A 188 -16.18 8.35 10.34
C PHE A 188 -15.13 7.67 11.19
N MET A 189 -14.00 7.30 10.58
CA MET A 189 -12.86 6.73 11.27
C MET A 189 -12.31 7.70 12.33
N GLY A 190 -12.00 8.94 11.97
CA GLY A 190 -11.46 9.94 12.90
C GLY A 190 -12.39 10.18 14.09
N ILE A 191 -13.70 10.34 13.85
CA ILE A 191 -14.68 10.55 14.91
C ILE A 191 -14.77 9.31 15.82
N GLY A 192 -14.93 8.12 15.24
CA GLY A 192 -15.12 6.90 16.04
C GLY A 192 -13.91 6.52 16.87
N LEU A 193 -12.71 6.71 16.31
CA LEU A 193 -11.46 6.47 17.01
C LEU A 193 -11.24 7.45 18.17
N VAL A 194 -11.43 8.75 17.95
CA VAL A 194 -11.24 9.77 18.99
C VAL A 194 -12.30 9.64 20.09
N LEU A 195 -13.54 9.34 19.71
CA LEU A 195 -14.64 9.17 20.66
C LEU A 195 -14.40 8.02 21.64
N ALA A 196 -13.74 6.93 21.21
CA ALA A 196 -13.49 5.78 22.08
C ALA A 196 -12.54 6.08 23.26
N ILE A 197 -11.56 6.98 23.07
CA ILE A 197 -10.50 7.26 24.06
C ILE A 197 -11.04 7.71 25.42
N PRO A 198 -11.85 8.79 25.55
CA PRO A 198 -12.28 9.27 26.86
C PRO A 198 -13.13 8.24 27.60
N PHE A 199 -14.01 7.51 26.91
CA PHE A 199 -14.85 6.49 27.54
C PHE A 199 -14.04 5.29 28.04
N ALA A 200 -13.08 4.83 27.24
CA ALA A 200 -12.19 3.75 27.64
C ALA A 200 -11.30 4.17 28.83
N ALA A 201 -10.71 5.37 28.78
CA ALA A 201 -9.80 5.86 29.83
C ALA A 201 -10.49 6.16 31.16
N MET A 202 -11.78 6.52 31.14
CA MET A 202 -12.58 6.78 32.34
C MET A 202 -13.21 5.51 32.96
N ASN A 203 -12.99 4.34 32.35
CA ASN A 203 -13.52 3.09 32.88
C ASN A 203 -12.85 2.77 34.24
N PRO A 204 -13.60 2.37 35.27
CA PRO A 204 -13.05 2.07 36.60
C PRO A 204 -11.98 0.97 36.62
N ALA A 205 -11.95 0.08 35.62
CA ALA A 205 -10.94 -0.96 35.50
C ALA A 205 -9.58 -0.45 34.95
N VAL A 206 -9.50 0.81 34.53
CA VAL A 206 -8.31 1.41 33.93
C VAL A 206 -7.56 2.27 34.94
N ASP A 207 -6.29 1.97 35.13
CA ASP A 207 -5.38 2.78 35.94
C ASP A 207 -4.10 3.09 35.17
N LEU A 208 -4.02 4.29 34.61
CA LEU A 208 -2.88 4.76 33.80
C LEU A 208 -1.58 4.88 34.61
N SER A 209 -1.64 4.91 35.95
CA SER A 209 -0.42 4.92 36.77
C SER A 209 0.39 3.62 36.61
N ARG A 210 -0.26 2.51 36.26
CA ARG A 210 0.35 1.18 36.07
C ARG A 210 1.32 1.11 34.89
N VAL A 211 1.23 2.05 33.95
CA VAL A 211 2.01 2.04 32.70
C VAL A 211 2.93 3.25 32.55
N GLN A 212 3.03 4.13 33.56
CA GLN A 212 3.83 5.37 33.49
C GLN A 212 5.30 5.13 33.12
N ASP A 213 5.88 4.03 33.59
CA ASP A 213 7.30 3.70 33.36
C ASP A 213 7.53 2.74 32.18
N THR A 214 6.47 2.12 31.63
CA THR A 214 6.59 1.04 30.63
C THR A 214 6.03 1.40 29.26
N TRP A 215 5.17 2.41 29.14
CA TRP A 215 4.49 2.75 27.87
C TRP A 215 5.43 3.19 26.74
N THR A 216 6.62 3.71 27.07
CA THR A 216 7.65 4.07 26.08
C THR A 216 8.28 2.84 25.43
N GLY A 217 8.28 1.71 26.13
CA GLY A 217 8.93 0.47 25.73
C GLY A 217 10.44 0.46 25.94
N HIS A 218 11.05 -0.71 25.77
CA HIS A 218 12.50 -0.90 25.83
C HIS A 218 13.00 -1.59 24.57
N LEU A 219 14.12 -1.10 24.02
CA LEU A 219 14.81 -1.73 22.90
C LEU A 219 16.09 -2.38 23.42
N GLU A 220 16.05 -3.71 23.55
CA GLU A 220 17.22 -4.50 23.90
C GLU A 220 18.32 -4.33 22.84
N PRO A 221 19.60 -4.15 23.23
CA PRO A 221 20.69 -3.91 22.28
C PRO A 221 20.83 -4.97 21.19
N GLN A 222 20.49 -6.22 21.51
CA GLN A 222 20.52 -7.35 20.57
C GLN A 222 19.48 -7.25 19.45
N LEU A 223 18.39 -6.50 19.66
CA LEU A 223 17.30 -6.34 18.69
C LEU A 223 17.48 -5.12 17.78
N ILE A 224 18.54 -4.31 17.98
CA ILE A 224 18.78 -3.10 17.18
C ILE A 224 18.85 -3.42 15.68
N GLY A 225 19.49 -4.52 15.30
CA GLY A 225 19.58 -4.94 13.90
C GLY A 225 18.21 -5.21 13.28
N LEU A 226 17.38 -6.03 13.95
CA LEU A 226 16.01 -6.33 13.55
C LEU A 226 15.12 -5.08 13.50
N TYR A 227 15.28 -4.20 14.49
CA TYR A 227 14.56 -2.94 14.60
C TYR A 227 14.84 -2.03 13.39
N LEU A 228 16.12 -1.82 13.09
CA LEU A 228 16.56 -1.04 11.93
C LEU A 228 16.09 -1.68 10.62
N ASP A 229 16.12 -3.01 10.52
CA ASP A 229 15.64 -3.71 9.34
C ASP A 229 14.14 -3.47 9.11
N THR A 230 13.36 -3.56 10.18
CA THR A 230 11.90 -3.42 10.13
C THR A 230 11.47 -1.98 9.84
N ILE A 231 12.11 -0.99 10.47
CA ILE A 231 11.79 0.41 10.18
C ILE A 231 12.20 0.81 8.76
N CYS A 232 13.34 0.33 8.26
CA CYS A 232 13.75 0.52 6.86
C CYS A 232 12.76 -0.13 5.89
N MET A 233 12.31 -1.35 6.20
CA MET A 233 11.30 -2.06 5.42
C MET A 233 9.98 -1.29 5.37
N LEU A 234 9.50 -0.74 6.48
CA LEU A 234 8.25 0.03 6.53
C LEU A 234 8.37 1.36 5.76
N ILE A 235 9.49 2.08 5.90
CA ILE A 235 9.72 3.36 5.21
C ILE A 235 9.81 3.16 3.71
N MET A 236 10.71 2.27 3.26
CA MET A 236 11.03 2.12 1.84
C MET A 236 10.08 1.16 1.12
N GLY A 237 9.64 0.09 1.80
CA GLY A 237 8.64 -0.85 1.27
C GLY A 237 7.24 -0.25 1.16
N GLY A 238 6.94 0.84 1.86
CA GLY A 238 5.70 1.62 1.68
C GLY A 238 5.69 2.53 0.45
N MET A 239 6.85 2.81 -0.17
CA MET A 239 6.93 3.71 -1.31
C MET A 239 6.42 3.11 -2.64
N PRO A 240 6.73 1.86 -3.04
CA PRO A 240 6.46 1.38 -4.39
C PRO A 240 5.01 1.01 -4.71
N TRP A 241 4.10 1.04 -3.74
CA TRP A 241 2.72 0.59 -3.91
C TRP A 241 1.97 1.38 -4.99
N GLN A 242 1.35 0.65 -5.92
CA GLN A 242 0.51 1.23 -6.97
C GLN A 242 -0.65 2.04 -6.39
N ALA A 243 -1.24 1.61 -5.28
CA ALA A 243 -2.40 2.27 -4.67
C ALA A 243 -2.11 3.75 -4.34
N LEU A 244 -0.92 4.06 -3.83
CA LEU A 244 -0.44 5.44 -3.59
C LEU A 244 -0.33 6.21 -4.90
N TYR A 245 0.36 5.65 -5.90
CA TYR A 245 0.60 6.35 -7.15
C TYR A 245 -0.65 6.53 -8.00
N GLN A 246 -1.67 5.68 -7.82
CA GLN A 246 -2.96 5.86 -8.48
C GLN A 246 -3.60 7.21 -8.09
N ARG A 247 -3.46 7.63 -6.82
CA ARG A 247 -3.93 8.93 -6.33
C ARG A 247 -3.05 10.07 -6.82
N VAL A 248 -1.73 9.87 -6.81
CA VAL A 248 -0.74 10.81 -7.35
C VAL A 248 -1.04 11.12 -8.83
N LEU A 249 -1.25 10.09 -9.64
CA LEU A 249 -1.55 10.22 -11.07
C LEU A 249 -2.90 10.89 -11.32
N ALA A 250 -3.86 10.74 -10.41
CA ALA A 250 -5.17 11.40 -10.46
C ALA A 250 -5.15 12.90 -10.08
N CYS A 251 -4.02 13.43 -9.60
CA CYS A 251 -3.88 14.85 -9.27
C CYS A 251 -3.84 15.73 -10.54
N LYS A 252 -4.20 17.01 -10.42
CA LYS A 252 -4.11 17.95 -11.56
C LYS A 252 -2.69 18.36 -11.94
N SER A 253 -1.78 18.44 -10.96
CA SER A 253 -0.42 18.89 -11.17
C SER A 253 0.59 18.17 -10.26
N PRO A 254 1.88 18.13 -10.63
CA PRO A 254 2.95 17.58 -9.79
C PRO A 254 3.03 18.23 -8.40
N ALA A 255 2.90 19.56 -8.32
CA ALA A 255 2.93 20.28 -7.05
C ALA A 255 1.74 19.91 -6.14
N LEU A 256 0.54 19.75 -6.73
CA LEU A 256 -0.63 19.30 -6.00
C LEU A 256 -0.44 17.86 -5.48
N ALA A 257 0.15 16.97 -6.29
CA ALA A 257 0.43 15.60 -5.87
C ALA A 257 1.41 15.52 -4.69
N ARG A 258 2.47 16.34 -4.69
CA ARG A 258 3.39 16.47 -3.54
C ARG A 258 2.65 16.91 -2.29
N ASN A 259 1.93 18.03 -2.39
CA ASN A 259 1.23 18.59 -1.25
C ASN A 259 0.14 17.64 -0.75
N ALA A 260 -0.48 16.88 -1.65
CA ALA A 260 -1.46 15.87 -1.29
C ALA A 260 -0.86 14.76 -0.43
N CYS A 261 0.29 14.21 -0.82
CA CYS A 261 1.00 13.18 -0.06
C CYS A 261 1.51 13.69 1.30
N LEU A 262 2.02 14.93 1.36
CA LEU A 262 2.48 15.54 2.62
C LEU A 262 1.33 15.77 3.60
N LEU A 263 0.21 16.30 3.11
CA LEU A 263 -0.98 16.47 3.94
C LEU A 263 -1.58 15.12 4.33
N ALA A 264 -1.55 14.12 3.43
CA ALA A 264 -1.96 12.76 3.75
C ALA A 264 -1.13 12.17 4.89
N ALA A 265 0.20 12.31 4.85
CA ALA A 265 1.10 11.88 5.93
C ALA A 265 0.79 12.56 7.27
N LEU A 266 0.46 13.85 7.26
CA LEU A 266 0.03 14.51 8.49
C LEU A 266 -1.28 13.91 9.01
N ILE A 267 -2.27 13.70 8.14
CA ILE A 267 -3.57 13.15 8.52
C ILE A 267 -3.44 11.72 9.05
N SER A 268 -2.68 10.85 8.39
CA SER A 268 -2.46 9.47 8.84
C SER A 268 -1.70 9.39 10.15
N LEU A 269 -0.73 10.29 10.38
CA LEU A 269 -0.04 10.38 11.67
C LEU A 269 -0.99 10.79 12.79
N LEU A 270 -1.88 11.77 12.56
CA LEU A 270 -2.90 12.15 13.54
C LEU A 270 -3.87 10.99 13.83
N LEU A 271 -4.22 10.19 12.83
CA LEU A 271 -5.09 9.03 12.99
C LEU A 271 -4.39 7.82 13.66
N ALA A 272 -3.07 7.83 13.82
CA ALA A 272 -2.35 6.83 14.63
C ALA A 272 -2.43 7.12 16.14
N VAL A 273 -2.70 8.36 16.54
CA VAL A 273 -2.75 8.73 17.96
C VAL A 273 -3.86 7.99 18.72
N PRO A 274 -5.12 7.91 18.23
CA PRO A 274 -6.16 7.20 18.95
C PRO A 274 -5.91 5.69 19.12
N PRO A 275 -5.52 4.93 18.09
CA PRO A 275 -5.19 3.51 18.28
C PRO A 275 -4.02 3.31 19.24
N ALA A 276 -3.03 4.21 19.23
CA ALA A 276 -1.93 4.16 20.19
C ALA A 276 -2.41 4.38 21.63
N ALA A 277 -3.29 5.37 21.85
CA ALA A 277 -3.91 5.60 23.15
C ALA A 277 -4.74 4.39 23.61
N VAL A 278 -5.50 3.77 22.71
CA VAL A 278 -6.27 2.54 22.98
C VAL A 278 -5.35 1.40 23.41
N GLY A 279 -4.19 1.22 22.76
CA GLY A 279 -3.19 0.23 23.18
C GLY A 279 -2.69 0.46 24.61
N VAL A 280 -2.30 1.70 24.94
CA VAL A 280 -1.86 2.08 26.29
C VAL A 280 -2.96 1.85 27.32
N ILE A 281 -4.21 2.21 27.01
CA ILE A 281 -5.36 1.94 27.88
C ILE A 281 -5.54 0.44 28.12
N GLY A 282 -5.45 -0.38 27.07
CA GLY A 282 -5.54 -1.84 27.18
C GLY A 282 -4.45 -2.44 28.08
N SER A 283 -3.25 -1.87 28.08
CA SER A 283 -2.14 -2.25 28.96
C SER A 283 -2.37 -1.82 30.42
N ALA A 284 -2.95 -0.64 30.61
CA ALA A 284 -3.30 -0.08 31.92
C ALA A 284 -4.53 -0.74 32.59
N THR A 285 -5.27 -1.56 31.85
CA THR A 285 -6.52 -2.18 32.30
C THR A 285 -6.28 -3.37 33.21
N ASP A 286 -6.97 -3.44 34.35
CA ASP A 286 -7.12 -4.69 35.10
C ASP A 286 -8.23 -5.51 34.48
N TRP A 287 -7.85 -6.41 33.57
CA TRP A 287 -8.81 -7.25 32.85
C TRP A 287 -9.65 -8.14 33.80
N ASN A 288 -9.21 -8.41 35.04
CA ASN A 288 -10.00 -9.17 36.02
C ASN A 288 -11.19 -8.36 36.55
N ALA A 289 -11.11 -7.03 36.49
CA ALA A 289 -12.17 -6.12 36.90
C ALA A 289 -13.16 -5.83 35.76
N THR A 290 -13.00 -6.48 34.60
CA THR A 290 -13.87 -6.33 33.42
C THR A 290 -14.74 -7.57 33.20
N GLU A 291 -15.68 -7.50 32.26
CA GLU A 291 -16.49 -8.65 31.83
C GLU A 291 -15.73 -9.60 30.85
N TYR A 292 -14.41 -9.45 30.71
CA TYR A 292 -13.60 -10.28 29.82
C TYR A 292 -13.60 -11.75 30.29
N PRO A 293 -14.01 -12.71 29.45
CA PRO A 293 -14.17 -14.10 29.86
C PRO A 293 -12.89 -14.96 29.72
N GLY A 294 -11.77 -14.37 29.27
CA GLY A 294 -10.54 -15.11 28.97
C GLY A 294 -9.57 -15.21 30.15
N ASN A 295 -8.52 -16.01 29.97
CA ASN A 295 -7.46 -16.15 30.96
C ASN A 295 -6.62 -14.87 31.06
N ILE A 296 -6.15 -14.57 32.27
CA ILE A 296 -5.32 -13.40 32.60
C ILE A 296 -4.06 -13.91 33.31
N PRO A 297 -2.85 -13.43 32.97
CA PRO A 297 -2.52 -12.37 32.01
C PRO A 297 -2.84 -12.73 30.56
N LEU A 298 -3.06 -11.72 29.72
CA LEU A 298 -3.40 -11.91 28.30
C LEU A 298 -2.25 -12.61 27.56
N GLU A 299 -2.58 -13.72 26.90
CA GLU A 299 -1.68 -14.44 25.99
C GLU A 299 -1.32 -13.58 24.76
N TYR A 300 -0.18 -13.89 24.11
CA TYR A 300 0.30 -13.18 22.90
C TYR A 300 -0.82 -12.94 21.88
N GLU A 301 -1.57 -13.98 21.54
CA GLU A 301 -2.60 -13.92 20.49
C GLU A 301 -3.74 -12.96 20.84
N ARG A 302 -3.99 -12.72 22.14
CA ARG A 302 -5.02 -11.78 22.59
C ARG A 302 -4.60 -10.33 22.42
N TRP A 303 -3.30 -10.02 22.44
CA TRP A 303 -2.80 -8.67 22.19
C TRP A 303 -3.09 -8.18 20.78
N THR A 304 -3.08 -9.07 19.78
CA THR A 304 -3.50 -8.75 18.40
C THR A 304 -4.96 -8.25 18.31
N HIS A 305 -5.75 -8.53 19.35
CA HIS A 305 -7.16 -8.17 19.48
C HIS A 305 -7.39 -7.09 20.54
N ILE A 306 -6.35 -6.44 21.05
CA ILE A 306 -6.48 -5.46 22.14
C ILE A 306 -7.41 -4.29 21.77
N PHE A 307 -7.35 -3.84 20.51
CA PHE A 307 -8.19 -2.74 20.03
C PHE A 307 -9.69 -3.08 20.11
N PRO A 308 -10.20 -4.17 19.49
CA PRO A 308 -11.60 -4.54 19.63
C PRO A 308 -11.99 -4.93 21.06
N MET A 309 -11.07 -5.47 21.86
CA MET A 309 -11.33 -5.77 23.27
C MET A 309 -11.57 -4.51 24.10
N VAL A 310 -10.75 -3.47 23.93
CA VAL A 310 -10.95 -2.18 24.61
C VAL A 310 -12.30 -1.58 24.23
N LEU A 311 -12.67 -1.61 22.94
CA LEU A 311 -13.98 -1.15 22.52
C LEU A 311 -15.12 -1.96 23.15
N GLN A 312 -15.00 -3.29 23.23
CA GLN A 312 -16.06 -4.15 23.74
C GLN A 312 -16.26 -4.01 25.25
N TYR A 313 -15.16 -4.02 26.02
CA TYR A 313 -15.22 -4.19 27.47
C TYR A 313 -15.05 -2.89 28.25
N LEU A 314 -14.49 -1.84 27.64
CA LEU A 314 -14.21 -0.58 28.34
C LEU A 314 -15.11 0.57 27.91
N CYS A 315 -15.66 0.53 26.69
CA CYS A 315 -16.56 1.56 26.18
C CYS A 315 -18.05 1.19 26.37
N PRO A 316 -18.94 2.19 26.53
CA PRO A 316 -20.37 1.97 26.41
C PRO A 316 -20.75 1.46 25.02
N MET A 317 -21.79 0.62 24.94
CA MET A 317 -22.22 -0.04 23.71
C MET A 317 -22.34 0.89 22.50
N ALA A 318 -22.89 2.11 22.67
CA ALA A 318 -23.02 3.07 21.59
C ALA A 318 -21.66 3.50 21.01
N VAL A 319 -20.67 3.72 21.86
CA VAL A 319 -19.31 4.11 21.48
C VAL A 319 -18.58 2.93 20.84
N SER A 320 -18.75 1.72 21.37
CA SER A 320 -18.20 0.50 20.79
C SER A 320 -18.69 0.29 19.36
N ILE A 321 -19.99 0.47 19.10
CA ILE A 321 -20.59 0.35 17.76
C ILE A 321 -20.00 1.37 16.79
N VAL A 322 -19.85 2.64 17.22
CA VAL A 322 -19.22 3.67 16.39
C VAL A 322 -17.74 3.35 16.12
N GLY A 323 -17.02 2.83 17.11
CA GLY A 323 -15.63 2.38 16.97
C GLY A 323 -15.46 1.24 15.96
N ILE A 324 -16.38 0.26 15.93
CA ILE A 324 -16.38 -0.77 14.88
C ILE A 324 -16.64 -0.17 13.50
N GLY A 325 -17.55 0.79 13.41
CA GLY A 325 -17.82 1.53 12.18
C GLY A 325 -16.54 2.19 11.65
N ALA A 326 -15.73 2.77 12.54
CA ALA A 326 -14.42 3.33 12.21
C ALA A 326 -13.42 2.29 11.68
N VAL A 327 -13.31 1.12 12.33
CA VAL A 327 -12.45 0.02 11.84
C VAL A 327 -12.93 -0.50 10.48
N SER A 328 -14.25 -0.64 10.32
CA SER A 328 -14.86 -1.06 9.06
C SER A 328 -14.57 -0.06 7.94
N ALA A 329 -14.66 1.24 8.24
CA ALA A 329 -14.34 2.31 7.32
C ALA A 329 -12.88 2.21 6.83
N ALA A 330 -11.94 2.04 7.75
CA ALA A 330 -10.51 1.91 7.47
C ALA A 330 -10.17 0.67 6.62
N VAL A 331 -10.79 -0.47 6.93
CA VAL A 331 -10.52 -1.71 6.21
C VAL A 331 -11.11 -1.67 4.80
N MET A 332 -12.31 -1.13 4.63
CA MET A 332 -12.95 -1.05 3.32
C MET A 332 -12.20 -0.09 2.38
N SER A 333 -11.71 1.06 2.86
CA SER A 333 -10.89 2.01 2.08
C SER A 333 -9.51 1.50 1.70
N SER A 334 -8.97 0.51 2.42
CA SER A 334 -7.73 -0.15 2.02
C SER A 334 -8.00 -1.31 1.05
N ALA A 335 -9.08 -2.07 1.26
CA ALA A 335 -9.43 -3.21 0.41
C ALA A 335 -9.82 -2.77 -1.00
N ASP A 336 -10.65 -1.73 -1.13
CA ASP A 336 -11.01 -1.17 -2.44
C ASP A 336 -9.79 -0.67 -3.24
N SER A 337 -8.81 -0.12 -2.54
CA SER A 337 -7.60 0.44 -3.09
C SER A 337 -6.70 -0.65 -3.66
N CYS A 338 -6.54 -1.77 -2.97
CA CYS A 338 -5.79 -2.93 -3.45
C CYS A 338 -6.42 -3.54 -4.69
N VAL A 339 -7.72 -3.85 -4.65
CA VAL A 339 -8.39 -4.50 -5.79
C VAL A 339 -8.40 -3.58 -7.02
N LEU A 340 -8.55 -2.26 -6.83
CA LEU A 340 -8.49 -1.28 -7.91
C LEU A 340 -7.06 -1.10 -8.44
N ALA A 341 -6.06 -1.02 -7.57
CA ALA A 341 -4.65 -0.85 -7.93
C ALA A 341 -4.15 -2.03 -8.77
N THR A 342 -4.27 -3.25 -8.23
CA THR A 342 -3.96 -4.49 -8.94
C THR A 342 -4.77 -4.62 -10.22
N GLY A 343 -6.08 -4.34 -10.17
CA GLY A 343 -6.95 -4.40 -11.35
C GLY A 343 -6.50 -3.45 -12.46
N SER A 344 -6.03 -2.26 -12.12
CA SER A 344 -5.57 -1.24 -13.08
C SER A 344 -4.27 -1.66 -13.75
N VAL A 345 -3.31 -2.17 -12.98
CA VAL A 345 -2.03 -2.68 -13.51
C VAL A 345 -2.28 -3.93 -14.35
N PHE A 346 -3.12 -4.86 -13.90
CA PHE A 346 -3.42 -6.05 -14.69
C PHE A 346 -4.10 -5.68 -16.01
N ALA A 347 -5.12 -4.83 -16.01
CA ALA A 347 -5.86 -4.49 -17.23
C ALA A 347 -5.00 -3.70 -18.23
N ASN A 348 -4.23 -2.70 -17.77
CA ASN A 348 -3.45 -1.83 -18.65
C ASN A 348 -2.06 -2.40 -18.98
N ASN A 349 -1.30 -2.85 -17.98
CA ASN A 349 0.08 -3.25 -18.16
C ASN A 349 0.22 -4.72 -18.53
N ILE A 350 -0.62 -5.60 -18.00
CA ILE A 350 -0.50 -7.03 -18.27
C ILE A 350 -1.35 -7.43 -19.47
N TYR A 351 -2.67 -7.24 -19.38
CA TYR A 351 -3.60 -7.65 -20.41
C TYR A 351 -3.37 -6.88 -21.72
N LYS A 352 -3.46 -5.55 -21.70
CA LYS A 352 -3.27 -4.75 -22.92
C LYS A 352 -1.84 -4.84 -23.44
N ASN A 353 -0.80 -4.55 -22.64
CA ASN A 353 0.57 -4.46 -23.19
C ASN A 353 1.24 -5.81 -23.49
N ILE A 354 0.81 -6.92 -22.88
CA ILE A 354 1.42 -8.25 -23.09
C ILE A 354 0.49 -9.18 -23.88
N PHE A 355 -0.74 -9.39 -23.41
CA PHE A 355 -1.62 -10.42 -23.96
C PHE A 355 -2.41 -9.96 -25.20
N ARG A 356 -2.94 -8.74 -25.20
CA ARG A 356 -3.79 -8.20 -26.28
C ARG A 356 -3.52 -6.71 -26.55
N PRO A 357 -2.45 -6.36 -27.29
CA PRO A 357 -2.10 -4.97 -27.63
C PRO A 357 -3.17 -4.16 -28.36
N LYS A 358 -4.11 -4.85 -29.02
CA LYS A 358 -5.23 -4.24 -29.76
C LYS A 358 -6.54 -4.24 -28.97
N ALA A 359 -6.50 -4.43 -27.64
CA ALA A 359 -7.69 -4.42 -26.79
C ALA A 359 -8.40 -3.06 -26.87
N THR A 360 -9.73 -3.09 -26.95
CA THR A 360 -10.56 -1.88 -26.95
C THR A 360 -10.71 -1.32 -25.54
N GLN A 361 -11.06 -0.03 -25.39
CA GLN A 361 -11.30 0.56 -24.05
C GLN A 361 -12.37 -0.19 -23.26
N ARG A 362 -13.46 -0.57 -23.92
CA ARG A 362 -14.53 -1.37 -23.31
C ARG A 362 -14.01 -2.71 -22.79
N GLU A 363 -13.13 -3.35 -23.53
CA GLU A 363 -12.51 -4.61 -23.13
C GLU A 363 -11.62 -4.43 -21.91
N ILE A 364 -10.77 -3.40 -21.90
CA ILE A 364 -9.90 -3.06 -20.76
C ILE A 364 -10.73 -2.83 -19.49
N VAL A 365 -11.85 -2.11 -19.59
CA VAL A 365 -12.77 -1.87 -18.46
C VAL A 365 -13.37 -3.17 -17.93
N TRP A 366 -13.77 -4.11 -18.80
CA TRP A 366 -14.29 -5.40 -18.35
C TRP A 366 -13.21 -6.28 -17.71
N VAL A 367 -11.98 -6.24 -18.22
CA VAL A 367 -10.84 -6.95 -17.62
C VAL A 367 -10.52 -6.38 -16.24
N LEU A 368 -10.49 -5.04 -16.09
CA LEU A 368 -10.36 -4.39 -14.78
C LEU A 368 -11.41 -4.91 -13.81
N ARG A 369 -12.68 -4.86 -14.22
CA ARG A 369 -13.82 -5.29 -13.41
C ARG A 369 -13.77 -6.75 -12.99
N LEU A 370 -13.41 -7.64 -13.91
CA LEU A 370 -13.22 -9.05 -13.61
C LEU A 370 -12.06 -9.24 -12.62
N THR A 371 -10.97 -8.50 -12.80
CA THR A 371 -9.81 -8.57 -11.92
C THR A 371 -10.16 -8.11 -10.50
N ILE A 372 -10.93 -7.03 -10.35
CA ILE A 372 -11.43 -6.56 -9.03
C ILE A 372 -12.18 -7.67 -8.30
N VAL A 373 -13.07 -8.39 -8.99
CA VAL A 373 -13.83 -9.50 -8.39
C VAL A 373 -12.92 -10.67 -8.02
N VAL A 374 -12.00 -11.03 -8.90
CA VAL A 374 -11.06 -12.15 -8.67
C VAL A 374 -10.13 -11.85 -7.49
N VAL A 375 -9.49 -10.68 -7.48
CA VAL A 375 -8.56 -10.28 -6.41
C VAL A 375 -9.29 -10.20 -5.09
N GLY A 376 -10.46 -9.53 -5.02
CA GLY A 376 -11.22 -9.45 -3.78
C GLY A 376 -11.73 -10.80 -3.27
N THR A 377 -12.06 -11.73 -4.17
CA THR A 377 -12.43 -13.10 -3.78
C THR A 377 -11.23 -13.86 -3.23
N VAL A 378 -10.07 -13.78 -3.90
CA VAL A 378 -8.85 -14.46 -3.46
C VAL A 378 -8.35 -13.87 -2.14
N GLY A 379 -8.35 -12.55 -1.98
CA GLY A 379 -8.02 -11.86 -0.74
C GLY A 379 -8.92 -12.30 0.43
N ALA A 380 -10.24 -12.38 0.22
CA ALA A 380 -11.17 -12.90 1.21
C ALA A 380 -10.91 -14.37 1.56
N VAL A 381 -10.60 -15.23 0.58
CA VAL A 381 -10.25 -16.64 0.83
C VAL A 381 -8.96 -16.75 1.65
N ILE A 382 -7.93 -15.94 1.34
CA ILE A 382 -6.69 -15.90 2.12
C ILE A 382 -6.97 -15.43 3.55
N ALA A 383 -7.79 -14.39 3.73
CA ALA A 383 -8.19 -13.88 5.05
C ALA A 383 -8.86 -14.93 5.93
N LEU A 384 -9.62 -15.86 5.33
CA LEU A 384 -10.33 -16.94 6.02
C LEU A 384 -9.47 -18.17 6.28
N THR A 385 -8.36 -18.33 5.56
CA THR A 385 -7.52 -19.53 5.64
C THR A 385 -6.21 -19.31 6.38
N VAL A 386 -5.71 -18.07 6.42
CA VAL A 386 -4.46 -17.71 7.09
C VAL A 386 -4.75 -17.14 8.47
N GLY A 387 -4.24 -17.82 9.51
CA GLY A 387 -4.53 -17.47 10.91
C GLY A 387 -3.80 -16.24 11.46
N SER A 388 -2.88 -15.61 10.71
CA SER A 388 -2.08 -14.48 11.20
C SER A 388 -2.20 -13.25 10.31
N VAL A 389 -2.98 -12.27 10.77
CA VAL A 389 -3.09 -10.92 10.18
C VAL A 389 -1.73 -10.21 10.18
N TYR A 390 -1.00 -10.29 11.30
CA TYR A 390 0.32 -9.68 11.44
C TYR A 390 1.36 -10.30 10.47
N GLY A 391 1.36 -11.63 10.35
CA GLY A 391 2.25 -12.32 9.41
C GLY A 391 2.02 -11.88 7.96
N LEU A 392 0.76 -11.82 7.52
CA LEU A 392 0.40 -11.31 6.19
C LEU A 392 0.86 -9.87 5.97
N PHE A 393 0.70 -9.00 6.97
CA PHE A 393 1.15 -7.62 6.92
C PHE A 393 2.68 -7.48 6.78
N ILE A 394 3.45 -8.28 7.51
CA ILE A 394 4.91 -8.27 7.37
C ILE A 394 5.33 -8.81 6.00
N LEU A 395 4.74 -9.93 5.55
CA LEU A 395 5.05 -10.55 4.26
C LEU A 395 4.82 -9.59 3.08
N CYS A 396 3.73 -8.82 3.10
CA CYS A 396 3.43 -7.89 2.02
C CYS A 396 4.46 -6.75 1.94
N ALA A 397 4.79 -6.13 3.08
CA ALA A 397 5.76 -5.05 3.15
C ALA A 397 7.18 -5.51 2.75
N ASP A 398 7.53 -6.74 3.10
CA ASP A 398 8.83 -7.34 2.84
C ASP A 398 9.10 -7.55 1.34
N LEU A 399 8.14 -8.15 0.63
CA LEU A 399 8.25 -8.34 -0.82
C LEU A 399 8.38 -7.00 -1.55
N MET A 400 7.61 -5.99 -1.12
CA MET A 400 7.70 -4.65 -1.68
C MET A 400 9.05 -4.01 -1.42
N TYR A 401 9.59 -4.20 -0.22
CA TYR A 401 10.86 -3.62 0.18
C TYR A 401 12.05 -4.25 -0.56
N VAL A 402 12.16 -5.58 -0.59
CA VAL A 402 13.35 -6.25 -1.13
C VAL A 402 13.35 -6.25 -2.66
N VAL A 403 12.17 -6.44 -3.27
CA VAL A 403 12.08 -6.64 -4.72
C VAL A 403 11.69 -5.36 -5.42
N GLN A 404 10.60 -4.71 -5.01
CA GLN A 404 9.98 -3.65 -5.80
C GLN A 404 10.67 -2.30 -5.62
N PHE A 405 11.08 -1.96 -4.40
CA PHE A 405 11.71 -0.67 -4.10
C PHE A 405 13.01 -0.43 -4.89
N PRO A 406 14.00 -1.35 -4.94
CA PRO A 406 15.19 -1.16 -5.77
C PRO A 406 14.86 -0.91 -7.24
N GLN A 407 13.87 -1.63 -7.77
CA GLN A 407 13.45 -1.53 -9.16
C GLN A 407 12.83 -0.16 -9.43
N LEU A 408 11.98 0.35 -8.54
CA LEU A 408 11.41 1.69 -8.64
C LEU A 408 12.49 2.78 -8.69
N ILE A 409 13.46 2.72 -7.78
CA ILE A 409 14.57 3.69 -7.75
C ILE A 409 15.37 3.63 -9.04
N CYS A 410 15.72 2.44 -9.51
CA CYS A 410 16.46 2.26 -10.75
C CYS A 410 15.68 2.71 -11.98
N VAL A 411 14.37 2.46 -12.05
CA VAL A 411 13.52 2.89 -13.16
C VAL A 411 13.52 4.41 -13.28
N LEU A 412 13.37 5.12 -12.17
CA LEU A 412 13.19 6.56 -12.17
C LEU A 412 14.49 7.35 -12.26
N TRP A 413 15.58 6.92 -11.62
CA TRP A 413 16.82 7.73 -11.53
C TRP A 413 18.05 7.13 -12.18
N VAL A 414 18.14 5.80 -12.37
CA VAL A 414 19.36 5.16 -12.89
C VAL A 414 19.29 5.03 -14.40
N LYS A 415 19.94 5.92 -15.16
CA LYS A 415 19.84 5.95 -16.64
C LYS A 415 20.25 4.63 -17.32
N CYS A 416 21.33 4.00 -16.84
CA CYS A 416 21.85 2.74 -17.42
C CYS A 416 20.98 1.50 -17.14
N ALA A 417 20.01 1.59 -16.22
CA ALA A 417 19.25 0.43 -15.78
C ALA A 417 18.47 -0.21 -16.94
N ASN A 418 18.64 -1.52 -17.11
CA ASN A 418 18.07 -2.29 -18.21
C ASN A 418 17.54 -3.66 -17.73
N THR A 419 16.96 -4.42 -18.65
CA THR A 419 16.28 -5.69 -18.35
C THR A 419 17.20 -6.74 -17.72
N TYR A 420 18.48 -6.84 -18.12
CA TYR A 420 19.41 -7.81 -17.56
C TYR A 420 19.70 -7.52 -16.10
N GLY A 421 19.98 -6.24 -15.77
CA GLY A 421 20.19 -5.85 -14.38
C GLY A 421 18.91 -5.98 -13.56
N SER A 422 17.76 -5.57 -14.09
CA SER A 422 16.47 -5.73 -13.42
C SER A 422 16.20 -7.19 -13.04
N LEU A 423 16.36 -8.14 -13.98
CA LEU A 423 16.17 -9.56 -13.73
C LEU A 423 17.17 -10.11 -12.71
N THR A 424 18.44 -9.70 -12.82
CA THR A 424 19.49 -10.17 -11.90
C THR A 424 19.23 -9.69 -10.48
N GLY A 425 18.84 -8.42 -10.31
CA GLY A 425 18.45 -7.86 -9.02
C GLY A 425 17.22 -8.55 -8.43
N PHE A 426 16.20 -8.81 -9.25
CA PHE A 426 15.02 -9.57 -8.84
C PHE A 426 15.39 -10.94 -8.29
N VAL A 427 16.20 -11.71 -9.03
CA VAL A 427 16.62 -13.07 -8.62
C VAL A 427 17.47 -13.03 -7.36
N ILE A 428 18.45 -12.12 -7.28
CA ILE A 428 19.34 -12.00 -6.11
C ILE A 428 18.56 -11.56 -4.87
N GLY A 429 17.73 -10.52 -4.98
CA GLY A 429 16.93 -10.02 -3.87
C GLY A 429 15.96 -11.08 -3.34
N LEU A 430 15.21 -11.72 -4.23
CA LEU A 430 14.26 -12.76 -3.86
C LEU A 430 14.96 -13.98 -3.25
N PHE A 431 16.08 -14.42 -3.85
CA PHE A 431 16.86 -15.55 -3.34
C PHE A 431 17.39 -15.28 -1.93
N LEU A 432 18.09 -14.16 -1.73
CA LEU A 432 18.66 -13.81 -0.41
C LEU A 432 17.55 -13.67 0.63
N ARG A 433 16.41 -13.09 0.27
CA ARG A 433 15.28 -12.95 1.17
C ARG A 433 14.68 -14.29 1.58
N VAL A 434 14.39 -15.17 0.62
CA VAL A 434 13.81 -16.50 0.90
C VAL A 434 14.82 -17.38 1.65
N ALA A 435 16.10 -17.31 1.29
CA ALA A 435 17.15 -18.06 1.96
C ALA A 435 17.35 -17.66 3.43
N GLY A 436 16.99 -16.44 3.82
CA GLY A 436 16.95 -15.98 5.21
C GLY A 436 15.86 -16.62 6.07
N GLY A 437 14.94 -17.40 5.49
CA GLY A 437 13.84 -18.05 6.18
C GLY A 437 12.63 -17.15 6.38
N GLU A 438 11.50 -17.77 6.71
CA GLU A 438 10.24 -17.09 7.00
C GLU A 438 9.41 -17.91 8.00
N PRO A 439 9.46 -17.57 9.31
CA PRO A 439 8.75 -18.30 10.36
C PRO A 439 7.24 -18.42 10.11
N PHE A 440 6.60 -17.39 9.57
CA PHE A 440 5.15 -17.41 9.32
C PHE A 440 4.75 -18.42 8.23
N LEU A 441 5.64 -18.69 7.28
CA LEU A 441 5.45 -19.68 6.23
C LEU A 441 6.10 -21.04 6.57
N LYS A 442 6.66 -21.18 7.78
CA LYS A 442 7.42 -22.36 8.23
C LYS A 442 8.57 -22.70 7.27
N ILE A 443 9.23 -21.67 6.74
CA ILE A 443 10.40 -21.81 5.88
C ILE A 443 11.65 -21.64 6.76
N ASP A 444 12.38 -22.73 6.96
CA ASP A 444 13.62 -22.68 7.74
C ASP A 444 14.72 -21.88 7.02
N PRO A 445 15.56 -21.13 7.75
CA PRO A 445 16.64 -20.36 7.17
C PRO A 445 17.71 -21.28 6.58
N TRP A 446 17.93 -21.18 5.27
CA TRP A 446 19.06 -21.83 4.59
C TRP A 446 20.36 -21.06 4.83
N ILE A 447 20.27 -19.74 4.88
CA ILE A 447 21.36 -18.83 5.24
C ILE A 447 21.06 -18.31 6.65
N LYS A 448 21.87 -18.76 7.61
CA LYS A 448 21.92 -18.15 8.94
C LYS A 448 22.85 -16.93 8.84
N TYR A 449 22.25 -15.74 8.76
CA TYR A 449 23.02 -14.50 8.71
C TYR A 449 23.76 -14.28 10.04
N PRO A 450 24.78 -13.40 10.09
CA PRO A 450 25.44 -13.07 11.36
C PRO A 450 24.41 -12.72 12.45
N MET A 451 24.70 -13.02 13.71
CA MET A 451 23.77 -12.76 14.82
C MET A 451 22.44 -13.56 14.75
N HIS A 452 22.38 -14.66 14.00
CA HIS A 452 21.23 -15.56 14.05
C HIS A 452 21.08 -16.19 15.45
N HIS A 453 19.87 -16.14 15.99
CA HIS A 453 19.49 -16.70 17.29
C HIS A 453 18.39 -17.73 17.10
N GLU A 454 18.43 -18.85 17.84
CA GLU A 454 17.43 -19.91 17.69
C GLU A 454 16.02 -19.46 18.10
N GLU A 455 15.92 -18.58 19.10
CA GLU A 455 14.65 -18.07 19.61
C GLU A 455 14.13 -16.82 18.87
N TYR A 456 15.02 -15.87 18.54
CA TYR A 456 14.63 -14.58 17.92
C TYR A 456 14.78 -14.57 16.39
N GLY A 457 15.30 -15.65 15.80
CA GLY A 457 15.51 -15.76 14.36
C GLY A 457 16.68 -14.90 13.86
N GLN A 458 16.46 -14.18 12.75
CA GLN A 458 17.49 -13.36 12.11
C GLN A 458 17.55 -11.97 12.79
N LEU A 459 18.63 -11.70 13.55
CA LEU A 459 18.84 -10.38 14.19
C LEU A 459 19.65 -9.41 13.30
N PHE A 460 20.44 -9.92 12.37
CA PHE A 460 21.08 -9.07 11.35
C PHE A 460 20.02 -8.48 10.42
N PRO A 461 20.16 -7.21 9.98
CA PRO A 461 19.23 -6.55 9.06
C PRO A 461 19.31 -7.13 7.64
N PHE A 462 18.89 -8.39 7.51
CA PHE A 462 19.09 -9.20 6.32
C PHE A 462 18.14 -8.80 5.18
N LYS A 463 16.97 -8.22 5.48
CA LYS A 463 16.05 -7.71 4.44
C LYS A 463 16.67 -6.49 3.77
N THR A 464 17.21 -5.57 4.56
CA THR A 464 17.95 -4.39 4.10
C THR A 464 19.18 -4.81 3.31
N PHE A 465 19.93 -5.81 3.80
CA PHE A 465 21.04 -6.38 3.06
C PHE A 465 20.61 -6.97 1.71
N ALA A 466 19.55 -7.77 1.66
CA ALA A 466 19.01 -8.35 0.42
C ALA A 466 18.53 -7.26 -0.55
N MET A 467 17.86 -6.22 -0.05
CA MET A 467 17.43 -5.05 -0.82
C MET A 467 18.64 -4.31 -1.43
N LEU A 468 19.69 -4.06 -0.65
CA LEU A 468 20.91 -3.42 -1.13
C LEU A 468 21.62 -4.29 -2.18
N CYS A 469 21.75 -5.59 -1.95
CA CYS A 469 22.30 -6.52 -2.93
C CYS A 469 21.50 -6.51 -4.23
N SER A 470 20.16 -6.48 -4.16
CA SER A 470 19.28 -6.31 -5.33
C SER A 470 19.58 -5.00 -6.05
N LEU A 471 19.61 -3.86 -5.34
CA LEU A 471 19.89 -2.54 -5.92
C LEU A 471 21.26 -2.49 -6.62
N PHE A 472 22.32 -2.95 -5.95
CA PHE A 472 23.66 -2.97 -6.52
C PHE A 472 23.78 -3.93 -7.69
N ALA A 473 23.08 -5.07 -7.65
CA ALA A 473 23.03 -5.99 -8.78
C ALA A 473 22.34 -5.36 -9.99
N ILE A 474 21.22 -4.64 -9.80
CA ILE A 474 20.54 -3.94 -10.90
C ILE A 474 21.50 -2.95 -11.55
N ILE A 475 22.15 -2.10 -10.76
CA ILE A 475 23.05 -1.06 -11.28
C ILE A 475 24.29 -1.68 -11.93
N GLY A 476 24.97 -2.59 -11.23
CA GLY A 476 26.23 -3.18 -11.65
C GLY A 476 26.09 -4.01 -12.92
N VAL A 477 25.11 -4.94 -12.96
CA VAL A 477 24.87 -5.75 -14.15
C VAL A 477 24.39 -4.88 -15.30
N SER A 478 23.49 -3.92 -15.04
CA SER A 478 23.03 -3.03 -16.10
C SER A 478 24.17 -2.25 -16.75
N TYR A 479 25.08 -1.71 -15.94
CA TYR A 479 26.24 -0.98 -16.42
C TYR A 479 27.21 -1.86 -17.21
N VAL A 480 27.48 -3.07 -16.72
CA VAL A 480 28.34 -4.04 -17.41
C VAL A 480 27.73 -4.44 -18.75
N THR A 481 26.45 -4.80 -18.79
CA THR A 481 25.79 -5.19 -20.04
C THR A 481 25.73 -4.03 -21.02
N GLU A 482 25.42 -2.82 -20.56
CA GLU A 482 25.43 -1.62 -21.41
C GLU A 482 26.81 -1.41 -22.05
N ARG A 483 27.89 -1.48 -21.27
CA ARG A 483 29.25 -1.35 -21.81
C ARG A 483 29.60 -2.47 -22.78
N LEU A 484 29.31 -3.72 -22.44
CA LEU A 484 29.65 -4.87 -23.29
C LEU A 484 28.98 -4.79 -24.67
N PHE A 485 27.70 -4.38 -24.73
CA PHE A 485 26.98 -4.25 -25.99
C PHE A 485 27.32 -2.96 -26.76
N THR A 486 27.50 -1.83 -26.07
CA THR A 486 27.78 -0.53 -26.73
C THR A 486 29.23 -0.42 -27.23
N GLN A 487 30.20 -1.03 -26.54
CA GLN A 487 31.60 -1.07 -26.97
C GLN A 487 31.89 -2.15 -28.02
N GLY A 488 30.90 -3.00 -28.34
CA GLY A 488 31.05 -4.07 -29.32
C GLY A 488 31.82 -5.31 -28.84
N THR A 489 32.18 -5.36 -27.54
CA THR A 489 32.80 -6.54 -26.91
C THR A 489 31.89 -7.77 -26.98
N LEU A 490 30.58 -7.58 -26.85
CA LEU A 490 29.57 -8.61 -27.00
C LEU A 490 28.72 -8.34 -28.24
N SER A 491 28.58 -9.35 -29.11
CA SER A 491 27.76 -9.23 -30.32
C SER A 491 26.30 -8.96 -29.97
N LYS A 492 25.64 -8.04 -30.71
CA LYS A 492 24.19 -7.76 -30.59
C LYS A 492 23.30 -9.00 -30.78
N LYS A 493 23.83 -10.10 -31.35
CA LYS A 493 23.11 -11.39 -31.45
C LYS A 493 22.82 -12.02 -30.08
N PHE A 494 23.63 -11.71 -29.07
CA PHE A 494 23.42 -12.19 -27.70
C PHE A 494 22.47 -11.30 -26.88
N ASP A 495 21.88 -10.26 -27.50
CA ASP A 495 20.90 -9.41 -26.85
C ASP A 495 19.50 -10.06 -26.83
N ILE A 496 19.33 -11.07 -25.97
CA ILE A 496 18.10 -11.85 -25.77
C ILE A 496 16.89 -10.96 -25.45
N PHE A 497 17.09 -9.92 -24.61
CA PHE A 497 16.02 -9.00 -24.22
C PHE A 497 15.82 -7.82 -25.18
N ARG A 498 16.61 -7.73 -26.25
CA ARG A 498 16.52 -6.67 -27.27
C ARG A 498 16.63 -5.27 -26.67
N CYS A 499 17.48 -5.09 -25.67
CA CYS A 499 17.73 -3.80 -25.03
C CYS A 499 18.51 -2.83 -25.93
N TYR A 500 19.31 -3.35 -26.87
CA TYR A 500 20.31 -2.62 -27.66
C TYR A 500 20.20 -2.88 -29.18
N SER A 501 19.22 -3.67 -29.63
CA SER A 501 18.93 -3.87 -31.06
C SER A 501 18.16 -2.68 -31.66
N GLU A 502 18.54 -2.24 -32.87
CA GLU A 502 18.07 -1.01 -33.55
C GLU A 502 16.58 -0.99 -34.01
N GLU A 503 15.78 -2.02 -33.70
CA GLU A 503 14.41 -2.16 -34.25
C GLU A 503 13.31 -1.37 -33.51
N LYS A 504 13.63 -0.41 -32.63
CA LYS A 504 12.60 0.46 -32.01
C LYS A 504 12.22 1.71 -32.81
N GLY A 505 12.55 1.78 -34.11
CA GLY A 505 12.35 3.01 -34.91
C GLY A 505 12.01 2.88 -36.39
N MET A 506 11.61 1.71 -36.91
CA MET A 506 11.15 1.59 -38.30
C MET A 506 9.70 1.10 -38.39
N GLU A 507 8.75 1.96 -38.03
CA GLU A 507 7.49 1.95 -38.77
C GLU A 507 7.78 2.55 -40.16
N LYS A 508 7.61 1.75 -41.22
CA LYS A 508 7.57 2.26 -42.60
C LYS A 508 6.40 3.24 -42.71
N LYS A 509 6.69 4.54 -42.55
CA LYS A 509 5.92 5.62 -43.19
C LYS A 509 6.74 6.11 -44.38
N GLY A 510 6.09 6.12 -45.54
CA GLY A 510 6.70 6.49 -46.80
C GLY A 510 7.38 7.85 -46.76
N ASP A 511 8.52 7.93 -47.44
CA ASP A 511 9.23 9.10 -47.97
C ASP A 511 8.77 10.47 -47.47
N THR A 512 9.27 10.90 -46.31
CA THR A 512 9.68 12.30 -46.06
C THR A 512 10.51 12.40 -44.77
N GLU A 513 11.42 13.38 -44.75
CA GLU A 513 12.57 13.62 -43.87
C GLU A 513 12.49 13.17 -42.39
N ILE A 514 13.62 12.60 -41.93
CA ILE A 514 13.84 12.05 -40.59
C ILE A 514 14.24 13.18 -39.63
N GLU A 515 13.33 13.60 -38.77
CA GLU A 515 13.66 14.35 -37.55
C GLU A 515 13.72 13.38 -36.36
N ARG A 516 14.86 13.40 -35.65
CA ARG A 516 15.17 12.50 -34.54
C ARG A 516 14.29 12.87 -33.33
N LYS A 517 13.21 12.14 -33.06
CA LYS A 517 12.51 12.23 -31.77
C LYS A 517 13.37 11.58 -30.69
N GLU A 518 14.08 12.40 -29.92
CA GLU A 518 14.68 11.96 -28.67
C GLU A 518 13.60 11.42 -27.72
N PRO A 519 13.88 10.35 -26.95
CA PRO A 519 12.97 9.91 -25.90
C PRO A 519 12.81 11.02 -24.85
N LEU A 520 11.59 11.26 -24.40
CA LEU A 520 11.13 12.28 -23.43
C LEU A 520 11.81 12.25 -22.03
N MET A 521 12.97 11.60 -21.87
CA MET A 521 13.78 11.61 -20.65
C MET A 521 14.75 12.79 -20.55
N THR A 522 14.86 13.63 -21.58
CA THR A 522 15.68 14.84 -21.58
C THR A 522 14.77 16.06 -21.54
N ASN A 523 14.47 16.53 -20.31
CA ASN A 523 14.26 17.93 -19.94
C ASN A 523 13.67 17.98 -18.52
N ILE A 524 14.48 17.60 -17.53
CA ILE A 524 14.35 18.18 -16.20
C ILE A 524 15.63 18.98 -16.01
N ASP A 525 15.48 20.29 -16.06
CA ASP A 525 16.53 21.25 -15.74
C ASP A 525 17.00 20.99 -14.29
N PRO A 526 18.31 20.76 -14.05
CA PRO A 526 18.84 20.62 -12.70
C PRO A 526 18.47 21.78 -11.76
N ASP A 527 18.17 22.96 -12.32
CA ASP A 527 17.87 24.19 -11.59
C ASP A 527 16.43 24.26 -11.04
N PHE A 528 15.58 23.25 -11.29
CA PHE A 528 14.20 23.22 -10.78
C PHE A 528 14.10 23.17 -9.25
N PHE A 529 15.20 22.83 -8.55
CA PHE A 529 15.23 22.80 -7.08
C PHE A 529 15.69 24.12 -6.44
N GLU A 530 16.30 25.06 -7.18
CA GLU A 530 16.91 26.26 -6.56
C GLU A 530 16.05 27.53 -6.62
N ASN A 531 15.11 27.68 -7.57
CA ASN A 531 14.36 28.94 -7.72
C ASN A 531 12.84 28.73 -7.70
N GLY A 532 12.25 28.94 -6.52
CA GLY A 532 10.80 28.94 -6.28
C GLY A 532 10.07 30.17 -6.84
N HIS A 533 10.12 30.40 -8.16
CA HIS A 533 9.28 31.40 -8.82
C HIS A 533 8.62 30.86 -10.08
N LEU A 534 7.28 30.88 -10.07
CA LEU A 534 6.39 30.58 -11.18
C LEU A 534 6.49 31.69 -12.26
N GLU A 535 6.94 31.36 -13.46
CA GLU A 535 6.54 32.10 -14.67
C GLU A 535 5.79 31.18 -15.64
N LEU A 536 4.49 31.44 -15.73
CA LEU A 536 3.59 30.91 -16.76
C LEU A 536 3.90 31.60 -18.09
N ARG A 537 4.56 30.92 -19.03
CA ARG A 537 4.57 31.35 -20.44
C ARG A 537 3.44 30.66 -21.19
N SER A 538 2.37 31.43 -21.41
CA SER A 538 1.37 31.16 -22.44
C SER A 538 2.01 31.27 -23.82
N ARG A 539 1.83 30.25 -24.68
CA ARG A 539 2.11 30.34 -26.11
C ARG A 539 0.80 30.20 -26.87
N ASN A 540 0.24 31.34 -27.25
CA ASN A 540 -0.76 31.46 -28.29
C ASN A 540 -0.48 32.78 -29.03
N GLN A 541 -0.41 32.68 -30.36
CA GLN A 541 -0.29 33.72 -31.41
C GLN A 541 1.01 33.60 -32.20
N ASP A 542 0.91 32.97 -33.38
CA ASP A 542 1.13 33.66 -34.66
C ASP A 542 0.83 32.70 -35.83
N LYS A 543 -0.30 32.95 -36.49
CA LYS A 543 -0.56 32.56 -37.88
C LYS A 543 -1.01 33.80 -38.62
N ASN A 544 -0.12 34.37 -39.41
CA ASN A 544 -0.40 35.26 -40.52
C ASN A 544 0.55 34.87 -41.67
N CYS A 545 -0.02 34.90 -42.89
CA CYS A 545 0.47 34.41 -44.19
C CYS A 545 0.22 32.91 -44.46
#